data_AF-A0A9K3PRK4-F1
#
_entry.id   AF-A0A9K3PRK4-F1
#
_cell.length_a   1.000
_cell.length_b   1.000
_cell.length_c   1.000
_cell.angle_alpha   90.00
_cell.angle_beta   90.00
_cell.angle_gamma   90.00
#
_symmetry.space_group_name_H-M   'P 1'
#
loop_
_entity.id
_entity.type
_entity.pdbx_description
1 polymer ?
#
loop_
_entity_poly.entity_id
_entity_poly.type
_entity_poly.pdbx_seq_one_letter_code
_entity_poly.pdbx_strand_id
1 'polypeptide(L)'
;MMSVKSGIQKEVLALYRTLLRESVKKDRSGSEHAKSTVTNLLASDDSITSHARSEFRKQALQVDRKDFRTIEYRVRHGYKQIKLLQMPGVKTFKSATA
;
A
#
# COMPACT_ATOMS: atom_id res chain seq x y z
N MET A 1 -14.52 -15.41 17.95
CA MET A 1 -15.56 -14.85 17.05
C MET A 1 -14.90 -14.24 15.83
N MET A 2 -15.18 -14.74 14.62
CA MET A 2 -14.75 -14.10 13.37
C MET A 2 -15.66 -12.89 13.10
N SER A 3 -15.16 -11.67 13.37
CA SER A 3 -15.89 -10.44 13.09
C SER A 3 -16.16 -10.32 11.58
N VAL A 4 -17.42 -10.20 11.20
CA VAL A 4 -17.84 -9.99 9.81
C VAL A 4 -17.38 -8.59 9.41
N LYS A 5 -16.30 -8.52 8.63
CA LYS A 5 -15.78 -7.24 8.12
C LYS A 5 -16.78 -6.64 7.15
N SER A 6 -17.08 -5.36 7.29
CA SER A 6 -17.94 -4.63 6.34
C SER A 6 -17.32 -4.65 4.94
N GLY A 7 -18.13 -4.43 3.89
CA GLY A 7 -17.66 -4.42 2.49
C GLY A 7 -16.45 -3.51 2.31
N ILE A 8 -16.54 -2.28 2.81
CA ILE A 8 -15.45 -1.29 2.75
C ILE A 8 -14.20 -1.72 3.52
N GLN A 9 -14.34 -2.37 4.68
CA GLN A 9 -13.18 -2.90 5.41
C GLN A 9 -12.46 -4.00 4.62
N LYS A 10 -13.21 -4.87 3.92
CA LYS A 10 -12.64 -5.89 3.04
C LYS A 10 -11.87 -5.24 1.89
N GLU A 11 -12.40 -4.17 1.31
CA GLU A 11 -11.75 -3.43 0.22
C GLU A 11 -10.47 -2.72 0.69
N VAL A 12 -10.49 -2.02 1.83
CA VAL A 12 -9.30 -1.39 2.40
C VAL A 12 -8.20 -2.42 2.65
N LEU A 13 -8.54 -3.58 3.20
CA LEU A 13 -7.58 -4.66 3.42
C LEU A 13 -7.11 -5.29 2.11
N ALA A 14 -7.96 -5.37 1.08
CA ALA A 14 -7.59 -5.87 -0.24
C ALA A 14 -6.59 -4.92 -0.89
N LEU A 15 -6.86 -3.63 -0.85
CA LEU A 15 -5.96 -2.58 -1.33
C LEU A 15 -4.59 -2.68 -0.64
N TYR A 16 -4.56 -2.75 0.69
CA TYR A 16 -3.32 -2.86 1.46
C TYR A 16 -2.48 -4.08 1.05
N ARG A 17 -3.12 -5.25 0.92
CA ARG A 17 -2.43 -6.49 0.51
C ARG A 17 -1.88 -6.38 -0.91
N THR A 18 -2.64 -5.79 -1.82
CA THR A 18 -2.20 -5.59 -3.21
C THR A 18 -1.03 -4.62 -3.26
N LEU A 19 -1.11 -3.49 -2.55
CA LEU A 19 -0.01 -2.51 -2.45
C LEU A 19 1.29 -3.18 -2.01
N LEU A 20 1.28 -3.94 -0.91
CA LEU A 20 2.48 -4.61 -0.42
C LEU A 20 3.05 -5.63 -1.42
N ARG A 21 2.20 -6.38 -2.12
CA ARG A 21 2.66 -7.36 -3.12
C ARG A 21 3.35 -6.68 -4.29
N GLU A 22 2.81 -5.57 -4.77
CA GLU A 22 3.41 -4.82 -5.87
C GLU A 22 4.69 -4.11 -5.44
N SER A 23 4.74 -3.56 -4.21
CA SER A 23 5.99 -3.01 -3.65
C SER A 23 7.08 -4.07 -3.52
N VAL A 24 6.75 -5.27 -3.03
CA VAL A 24 7.71 -6.38 -2.91
C VAL A 24 8.22 -6.82 -4.29
N LYS A 25 7.35 -6.90 -5.30
CA LYS A 25 7.76 -7.19 -6.68
C LYS A 25 8.73 -6.13 -7.18
N LYS A 26 8.50 -4.86 -6.84
CA LYS A 26 9.36 -3.76 -7.25
C LYS A 26 10.72 -3.81 -6.54
N ASP A 27 10.73 -4.02 -5.23
CA ASP A 27 11.98 -4.20 -4.46
C ASP A 27 12.82 -5.35 -5.01
N ARG A 28 12.16 -6.48 -5.35
CA ARG A 28 12.84 -7.66 -5.91
C ARG A 28 13.30 -7.48 -7.36
N SER A 29 12.66 -6.58 -8.11
CA SER A 29 13.14 -6.21 -9.44
C SER A 29 14.41 -5.34 -9.39
N GLY A 30 14.68 -4.71 -8.24
CA GLY A 30 15.97 -4.09 -7.94
C GLY A 30 17.00 -5.13 -7.49
N SER A 31 18.26 -4.94 -7.89
CA SER A 31 19.35 -5.90 -7.59
C SER A 31 19.63 -6.06 -6.10
N GLU A 32 19.41 -5.02 -5.28
CA GLU A 32 19.79 -5.00 -3.86
C GLU A 32 18.89 -5.85 -2.96
N HIS A 33 17.65 -6.13 -3.37
CA HIS A 33 16.68 -6.85 -2.53
C HIS A 33 16.05 -8.07 -3.21
N ALA A 34 16.64 -8.56 -4.30
CA ALA A 34 16.11 -9.67 -5.10
C ALA A 34 15.81 -10.94 -4.29
N LYS A 35 16.64 -11.26 -3.28
CA LYS A 35 16.48 -12.45 -2.41
C LYS A 35 15.89 -12.14 -1.04
N SER A 36 15.52 -10.88 -0.77
CA SER A 36 15.00 -10.49 0.54
C SER A 36 13.61 -11.09 0.78
N THR A 37 13.42 -11.62 1.99
CA THR A 37 12.10 -12.05 2.48
C THR A 37 11.21 -10.83 2.73
N VAL A 38 9.90 -11.02 2.69
CA VAL A 38 8.93 -9.92 2.94
C VAL A 38 9.12 -9.33 4.34
N THR A 39 9.50 -10.14 5.32
CA THR A 39 9.82 -9.68 6.69
C THR A 39 11.01 -8.75 6.72
N ASN A 40 12.07 -9.06 5.98
CA ASN A 40 13.28 -8.24 5.92
C ASN A 40 13.02 -6.93 5.17
N LEU A 41 12.24 -6.97 4.09
CA LEU A 41 11.79 -5.77 3.38
C LEU A 41 10.97 -4.87 4.32
N LEU A 42 9.99 -5.42 5.04
CA LEU A 42 9.18 -4.66 5.98
C LEU A 42 9.97 -4.05 7.16
N ALA A 43 11.15 -4.58 7.48
CA ALA A 43 12.03 -4.09 8.54
C ALA A 43 13.12 -3.14 8.02
N SER A 44 13.40 -3.14 6.72
CA SER A 44 14.39 -2.27 6.08
C SER A 44 13.76 -0.92 5.76
N ASP A 45 14.31 0.15 6.30
CA ASP A 45 13.83 1.52 6.10
C ASP A 45 13.95 2.00 4.65
N ASP A 46 14.93 1.47 3.90
CA ASP A 46 15.19 1.86 2.51
C ASP A 46 14.29 1.14 1.49
N SER A 47 13.56 0.11 1.91
CA SER A 47 12.73 -0.65 0.97
C SER A 47 11.44 0.10 0.58
N ILE A 48 11.03 -0.07 -0.67
CA ILE A 48 9.75 0.47 -1.17
C ILE A 48 8.58 -0.13 -0.37
N THR A 49 8.71 -1.39 0.04
CA THR A 49 7.71 -2.09 0.85
C THR A 49 7.51 -1.45 2.24
N SER A 50 8.59 -1.13 2.95
CA SER A 50 8.51 -0.46 4.26
C SER A 50 7.90 0.93 4.13
N HIS A 51 8.37 1.71 3.16
CA HIS A 51 7.84 3.05 2.90
C HIS A 51 6.35 2.99 2.53
N ALA A 52 5.92 2.04 1.68
CA ALA A 52 4.51 1.92 1.28
C ALA A 52 3.62 1.57 2.49
N ARG A 53 4.10 0.72 3.40
CA ARG A 53 3.41 0.40 4.66
C ARG A 53 3.29 1.62 5.56
N SER A 54 4.36 2.40 5.71
CA SER A 54 4.39 3.60 6.55
C SER A 54 3.39 4.63 6.05
N GLU A 55 3.40 4.95 4.76
CA GLU A 55 2.47 5.92 4.17
C GLU A 55 1.02 5.46 4.25
N PHE A 56 0.74 4.18 3.97
CA PHE A 56 -0.63 3.67 4.11
C PHE A 56 -1.14 3.82 5.55
N ARG A 57 -0.29 3.56 6.54
CA ARG A 57 -0.64 3.76 7.97
C ARG A 57 -0.88 5.23 8.30
N LYS A 58 -0.01 6.14 7.85
CA LYS A 58 -0.20 7.59 8.05
C LYS A 58 -1.53 8.06 7.46
N GLN A 59 -1.84 7.68 6.22
CA GLN A 59 -3.09 8.04 5.58
C GLN A 59 -4.32 7.44 6.26
N ALA A 60 -4.20 6.22 6.80
CA ALA A 60 -5.29 5.58 7.54
C ALA A 60 -5.56 6.26 8.90
N LEU A 61 -4.57 6.90 9.51
CA LEU A 61 -4.73 7.66 10.76
C LEU A 61 -5.38 9.04 10.55
N GLN A 62 -5.35 9.55 9.31
CA GLN A 62 -5.91 10.86 8.95
C GLN A 62 -7.41 10.83 8.62
N VAL A 63 -8.06 9.67 8.66
CA VAL A 63 -9.46 9.52 8.26
C VAL A 63 -10.25 8.85 9.37
N ASP A 64 -11.41 9.43 9.71
CA ASP A 64 -12.32 8.80 10.65
C ASP A 64 -12.91 7.52 10.06
N ARG A 65 -13.06 6.48 10.89
CA ARG A 65 -13.63 5.18 10.48
C ARG A 65 -15.08 5.28 10.01
N LYS A 66 -15.79 6.36 10.36
CA LYS A 66 -17.17 6.66 9.96
C LYS A 66 -17.26 7.47 8.66
N ASP A 67 -16.17 8.03 8.18
CA ASP A 67 -16.15 8.78 6.91
C ASP A 67 -16.00 7.84 5.71
N PHE A 68 -17.07 7.09 5.45
CA PHE A 68 -17.10 6.09 4.39
C PHE A 68 -16.83 6.68 3.01
N ARG A 69 -17.31 7.90 2.73
CA ARG A 69 -17.13 8.56 1.44
C ARG A 69 -15.67 8.89 1.16
N THR A 70 -14.96 9.42 2.15
CA THR A 70 -13.51 9.68 2.03
C THR A 70 -12.72 8.38 1.92
N ILE A 71 -13.10 7.35 2.69
CA ILE A 71 -12.45 6.03 2.61
C ILE A 71 -12.61 5.43 1.20
N GLU A 72 -13.82 5.42 0.63
CA GLU A 72 -14.07 4.92 -0.72
C GLU A 72 -13.27 5.69 -1.79
N TYR A 73 -13.22 7.03 -1.67
CA TYR A 73 -12.42 7.85 -2.56
C TYR A 73 -10.93 7.47 -2.47
N ARG A 74 -10.37 7.38 -1.25
CA ARG A 74 -8.98 6.99 -1.03
C ARG A 74 -8.70 5.57 -1.52
N VAL A 75 -9.64 4.65 -1.37
CA VAL A 75 -9.51 3.28 -1.88
C VAL A 75 -9.40 3.28 -3.40
N ARG A 76 -10.30 3.98 -4.10
CA ARG A 76 -10.24 4.13 -5.57
C ARG A 76 -8.95 4.81 -6.01
N HIS A 77 -8.51 5.84 -5.28
CA HIS A 77 -7.26 6.54 -5.56
C HIS A 77 -6.03 5.63 -5.37
N GLY A 78 -6.02 4.81 -4.32
CA GLY A 78 -4.95 3.84 -4.06
C GLY A 78 -4.81 2.81 -5.18
N TYR A 79 -5.92 2.28 -5.70
CA TYR A 79 -5.86 1.36 -6.85
C TYR A 79 -5.30 2.03 -8.11
N LYS A 80 -5.58 3.31 -8.34
CA LYS A 80 -4.95 4.07 -9.43
C LYS A 80 -3.44 4.18 -9.22
N GLN A 81 -2.97 4.48 -8.00
CA GLN A 81 -1.54 4.54 -7.69
C GLN A 81 -0.84 3.19 -7.88
N ILE A 82 -1.47 2.08 -7.47
CA ILE A 82 -0.94 0.73 -7.71
C ILE A 82 -0.79 0.45 -9.21
N LYS A 83 -1.81 0.81 -10.01
CA LYS A 83 -1.75 0.65 -11.47
C LYS A 83 -0.59 1.45 -12.09
N LEU A 84 -0.29 2.63 -11.55
CA LEU A 84 0.88 3.42 -11.97
C LEU A 84 2.20 2.75 -11.56
N LEU A 85 2.28 2.17 -10.35
CA LEU A 85 3.48 1.46 -9.88
C LEU A 85 3.82 0.23 -10.74
N GLN A 86 2.80 -0.41 -11.31
CA GLN A 86 2.93 -1.52 -12.24
C GLN A 86 3.50 -1.12 -13.61
N MET A 87 3.46 0.17 -13.96
CA MET A 87 4.03 0.64 -15.22
C MET A 87 5.57 0.58 -15.17
N PRO A 88 6.22 0.13 -16.26
CA PRO A 88 7.68 0.12 -16.34
C PRO A 88 8.22 1.56 -16.23
N GLY A 89 9.29 1.74 -15.45
CA GLY A 89 9.94 3.06 -15.25
C GLY A 89 9.47 3.87 -14.04
N VAL A 90 8.32 3.56 -13.43
CA VAL A 90 7.87 4.26 -12.20
C VAL A 90 8.58 3.68 -10.98
N LYS A 91 9.42 4.47 -10.29
CA LYS A 91 10.23 4.02 -9.14
C LYS A 91 9.62 4.34 -7.78
N THR A 92 8.75 5.35 -7.67
CA THR A 92 8.23 5.82 -6.38
C THR A 92 6.76 6.22 -6.46
N PHE A 93 6.10 6.22 -5.30
CA PHE A 93 4.76 6.73 -5.11
C PHE A 93 4.86 8.15 -4.55
N LYS A 94 4.17 9.11 -5.19
CA LYS A 94 3.93 10.41 -4.57
C LYS A 94 2.65 10.31 -3.75
N SER A 95 2.77 10.56 -2.44
CA SER A 95 1.63 10.92 -1.60
C SER A 95 0.99 12.15 -2.25
N ALA A 96 -0.30 12.05 -2.61
CA ALA A 96 -1.06 13.22 -3.01
C ALA A 96 -1.28 14.05 -1.74
N THR A 97 -0.35 14.95 -1.47
CA THR A 97 -0.55 16.06 -0.54
C THR A 97 -1.68 16.92 -1.10
N ALA A 98 -2.84 16.87 -0.45
CA ALA A 98 -3.84 17.92 -0.46
C ALA A 98 -3.76 18.63 0.90
#